data_AF-A0A7S4MB23-F1
#
_entry.id   AF-A0A7S4MB23-F1
#
_cell.length_a   1.000
_cell.length_b   1.000
_cell.length_c   1.000
_cell.angle_alpha   90.00
_cell.angle_beta   90.00
_cell.angle_gamma   90.00
#
_symmetry.space_group_name_H-M   'P 1'
#
loop_
_entity.id
_entity.type
_entity.pdbx_description
1 polymer ?
#
loop_
_entity_poly.entity_id
_entity_poly.type
_entity_poly.pdbx_seq_one_letter_code
_entity_poly.pdbx_strand_id
1 'polypeptide(L)'
;FAVMRVCGFLFCVLFALVLGVTAATSCRYTNGTGASWDLTPLSYDPQGGVPSGYSFSALDGSELFINFCDQVASSIGNDACNENMPSGSCQYDSGNYFSNGDASTATFIAFVPDGEYTEGIGLLYSNGDACANSTRSTEVFVACDA
;
A
#
# COMPACT_ATOMS: atom_id res chain seq x y z
N PHE A 1 -61.76 8.37 -16.00
CA PHE A 1 -60.57 9.04 -15.44
C PHE A 1 -59.76 7.97 -14.73
N ALA A 2 -58.54 7.59 -15.08
CA ALA A 2 -57.60 8.03 -16.10
C ALA A 2 -56.84 6.80 -16.60
N VAL A 3 -56.49 6.78 -17.89
CA VAL A 3 -55.48 5.89 -18.45
C VAL A 3 -54.13 6.53 -18.16
N MET A 4 -53.20 5.83 -17.53
CA MET A 4 -51.80 6.22 -17.52
C MET A 4 -50.99 5.08 -18.16
N ARG A 5 -50.67 5.27 -19.44
CA ARG A 5 -49.55 4.60 -20.09
C ARG A 5 -48.28 5.26 -19.58
N VAL A 6 -47.39 4.50 -18.95
CA VAL A 6 -45.98 4.87 -18.89
C VAL A 6 -45.26 3.99 -19.91
N CYS A 7 -45.02 4.60 -21.06
CA CYS A 7 -44.00 4.19 -22.02
C CYS A 7 -42.68 4.74 -21.47
N GLY A 8 -41.67 3.90 -21.23
CA GLY A 8 -40.42 4.42 -20.65
C GLY A 8 -39.35 3.36 -20.43
N PHE A 9 -38.55 3.15 -21.47
CA PHE A 9 -37.19 2.60 -21.50
C PHE A 9 -36.70 1.81 -20.28
N LEU A 10 -36.61 0.50 -20.46
CA LEU A 10 -35.75 -0.38 -19.68
C LEU A 10 -34.29 0.07 -19.88
N PHE A 11 -33.81 0.99 -19.04
CA PHE A 11 -32.42 1.38 -19.03
C PHE A 11 -31.65 0.24 -18.35
N CYS A 12 -31.23 -0.76 -19.13
CA CYS A 12 -30.17 -1.68 -18.73
C CYS A 12 -28.89 -0.85 -18.56
N VAL A 13 -28.73 -0.22 -17.40
CA VAL A 13 -27.42 0.25 -16.97
C VAL A 13 -26.61 -1.02 -16.78
N LEU A 14 -25.77 -1.34 -17.77
CA LEU A 14 -24.61 -2.17 -17.54
C LEU A 14 -23.80 -1.46 -16.45
N PHE A 15 -24.04 -1.82 -15.19
CA PHE A 15 -22.99 -1.75 -14.19
C PHE A 15 -21.94 -2.72 -14.67
N ALA A 16 -21.04 -2.21 -15.54
CA ALA A 16 -19.73 -2.80 -15.66
C ALA A 16 -19.20 -2.80 -14.24
N LEU A 17 -19.18 -3.98 -13.61
CA LEU A 17 -18.41 -4.21 -12.42
C LEU A 17 -16.99 -3.87 -12.88
N VAL A 18 -16.55 -2.66 -12.57
CA VAL A 18 -15.15 -2.30 -12.70
C VAL A 18 -14.50 -3.12 -11.60
N LEU A 19 -14.22 -4.39 -11.93
CA LEU A 19 -13.17 -5.13 -11.28
C LEU A 19 -11.95 -4.27 -11.53
N GLY A 20 -11.65 -3.38 -10.59
CA GLY A 20 -10.35 -2.78 -10.45
C GLY A 20 -9.40 -3.94 -10.23
N VAL A 21 -8.98 -4.57 -11.32
CA VAL A 21 -7.73 -5.31 -11.34
C VAL A 21 -6.71 -4.21 -11.21
N THR A 22 -6.47 -3.77 -9.97
CA THR A 22 -5.23 -3.11 -9.62
C THR A 22 -4.17 -4.08 -10.13
N ALA A 23 -3.42 -3.63 -11.13
CA ALA A 23 -2.36 -4.43 -11.69
C ALA A 23 -1.49 -4.83 -10.50
N ALA A 24 -1.49 -6.12 -10.14
CA ALA A 24 -0.70 -6.59 -9.02
C ALA A 24 0.73 -6.21 -9.31
N THR A 25 1.27 -5.25 -8.54
CA THR A 25 2.68 -4.92 -8.66
C THR A 25 3.43 -6.18 -8.31
N SER A 26 4.18 -6.72 -9.28
CA SER A 26 4.97 -7.93 -9.07
C SER A 26 5.86 -7.70 -7.86
N CYS A 27 5.64 -8.46 -6.77
CA CYS A 27 6.47 -8.39 -5.57
C CYS A 27 7.82 -9.12 -5.71
N ARG A 28 8.28 -9.17 -6.96
CA ARG A 28 9.49 -9.86 -7.41
C ARG A 28 10.26 -8.92 -8.30
N TYR A 29 11.57 -8.92 -8.11
CA TYR A 29 12.51 -8.12 -8.88
C TYR A 29 13.73 -8.95 -9.25
N THR A 30 14.19 -8.81 -10.49
CA THR A 30 15.47 -9.36 -10.94
C THR A 30 16.27 -8.23 -11.55
N ASN A 31 17.48 -8.01 -11.06
CA ASN A 31 18.36 -6.97 -11.59
C ASN A 31 19.05 -7.42 -12.88
N GLY A 32 19.80 -6.51 -13.51
CA GLY A 32 20.55 -6.79 -14.74
C GLY A 32 21.68 -7.81 -14.60
N THR A 33 22.11 -8.15 -13.37
CA THR A 33 23.13 -9.17 -13.11
C THR A 33 22.54 -10.56 -12.84
N GLY A 34 21.22 -10.68 -12.83
CA GLY A 34 20.51 -11.94 -12.57
C GLY A 34 20.25 -12.26 -11.09
N ALA A 35 20.58 -11.35 -10.17
CA ALA A 35 20.16 -11.48 -8.78
C ALA A 35 18.66 -11.21 -8.68
N SER A 36 17.94 -12.02 -7.92
CA SER A 36 16.48 -11.93 -7.79
C SER A 36 16.04 -11.86 -6.34
N TRP A 37 15.04 -11.02 -6.09
CA TRP A 37 14.38 -10.85 -4.80
C TRP A 37 12.90 -11.17 -4.97
N ASP A 38 12.34 -11.93 -4.03
CA ASP A 38 10.91 -12.22 -3.95
C ASP A 38 10.43 -11.80 -2.55
N LEU A 39 9.76 -10.66 -2.47
CA LEU A 39 9.19 -10.15 -1.23
C LEU A 39 7.75 -10.62 -1.02
N THR A 40 7.18 -11.42 -1.94
CA THR A 40 5.82 -11.98 -1.79
C THR A 40 5.61 -12.70 -0.45
N PRO A 41 6.58 -13.47 0.10
CA PRO A 41 6.39 -14.12 1.41
C PRO A 41 6.29 -13.14 2.59
N LEU A 42 6.67 -11.88 2.39
CA LEU A 42 6.55 -10.81 3.40
C LEU A 42 5.22 -10.07 3.29
N SER A 43 4.39 -10.29 2.28
CA SER A 43 3.07 -9.66 2.24
C SER A 43 2.08 -10.39 3.15
N TYR A 44 1.14 -9.64 3.73
CA TYR A 44 0.00 -10.20 4.47
C TYR A 44 -1.33 -9.80 3.84
N ASP A 45 -2.39 -10.54 4.18
CA ASP A 45 -3.77 -10.27 3.71
C ASP A 45 -4.33 -8.96 4.30
N PRO A 46 -4.60 -7.92 3.48
CA PRO A 46 -5.12 -6.64 3.96
C PRO A 46 -6.53 -6.70 4.57
N GLN A 47 -7.27 -7.79 4.33
CA GLN A 47 -8.57 -8.03 4.96
C GLN A 47 -8.42 -8.61 6.38
N GLY A 48 -7.21 -8.98 6.78
CA GLY A 48 -6.87 -9.43 8.12
C GLY A 48 -6.50 -8.30 9.09
N GLY A 49 -5.91 -8.68 10.21
CA GLY A 49 -5.28 -7.76 11.15
C GLY A 49 -3.81 -7.52 10.81
N VAL A 50 -3.23 -6.45 11.35
CA VAL A 50 -1.78 -6.18 11.24
C VAL A 50 -1.00 -7.27 11.96
N PRO A 51 -0.11 -8.03 11.27
CA PRO A 51 0.72 -9.03 11.92
C PRO A 51 1.75 -8.40 12.87
N SER A 52 2.25 -9.20 13.82
CA SER A 52 3.38 -8.77 14.67
C SER A 52 4.62 -8.49 13.81
N GLY A 53 5.30 -7.37 14.06
CA GLY A 53 6.48 -6.95 13.29
C GLY A 53 6.19 -6.06 12.07
N TYR A 54 4.93 -5.73 11.80
CA TYR A 54 4.51 -4.85 10.69
C TYR A 54 4.06 -3.47 11.16
N SER A 55 4.25 -3.16 12.45
CA SER A 55 4.16 -1.80 12.97
C SER A 55 5.40 -1.42 13.76
N PHE A 56 5.77 -0.14 13.69
CA PHE A 56 6.99 0.41 14.27
C PHE A 56 6.67 1.74 14.96
N SER A 57 6.96 1.83 16.25
CA SER A 57 6.84 3.09 16.99
C SER A 57 8.10 3.93 16.80
N ALA A 58 7.92 5.17 16.37
CA ALA A 58 8.97 6.17 16.29
C ALA A 58 9.17 6.89 17.63
N LEU A 59 10.32 7.56 17.78
CA LEU A 59 10.69 8.27 19.01
C LEU A 59 9.79 9.48 19.32
N ASP A 60 9.16 10.03 18.29
CA ASP A 60 8.18 11.12 18.42
C ASP A 60 6.78 10.65 18.84
N GLY A 61 6.61 9.34 19.05
CA GLY A 61 5.35 8.72 19.44
C GLY A 61 4.43 8.40 18.26
N SER A 62 4.85 8.66 17.02
CA SER A 62 4.13 8.19 15.85
C SER A 62 4.29 6.67 15.66
N GLU A 63 3.32 6.04 15.01
CA GLU A 63 3.38 4.61 14.66
C GLU A 63 3.29 4.45 13.15
N LEU A 64 4.22 3.69 12.58
CA LEU A 64 4.26 3.36 11.16
C LEU A 64 3.76 1.93 10.97
N PHE A 65 2.89 1.71 9.99
CA PHE A 65 2.40 0.41 9.55
C PHE A 65 2.81 0.20 8.10
N ILE A 66 3.22 -1.01 7.75
CA ILE A 66 3.61 -1.35 6.36
C ILE A 66 2.93 -2.63 5.90
N ASN A 67 2.87 -2.82 4.59
CA ASN A 67 2.72 -4.12 3.93
C ASN A 67 3.70 -4.16 2.74
N PHE A 68 3.94 -5.34 2.15
CA PHE A 68 4.85 -5.50 1.00
C PHE A 68 4.07 -5.73 -0.27
N CYS A 69 4.23 -4.81 -1.24
CA CYS A 69 3.61 -4.82 -2.57
C CYS A 69 2.08 -4.91 -2.58
N ASP A 70 1.44 -4.57 -1.47
CA ASP A 70 -0.01 -4.54 -1.28
C ASP A 70 -0.35 -3.45 -0.25
N GLN A 71 -1.64 -3.15 -0.08
CA GLN A 71 -2.09 -2.17 0.89
C GLN A 71 -1.99 -2.68 2.33
N VAL A 72 -1.90 -1.77 3.29
CA VAL A 72 -1.94 -2.07 4.73
C VAL A 72 -3.33 -2.56 5.13
N ALA A 73 -3.41 -3.25 6.28
CA ALA A 73 -4.66 -3.79 6.79
C ALA A 73 -5.76 -2.73 6.90
N SER A 74 -6.95 -3.05 6.39
CA SER A 74 -8.16 -2.20 6.48
C SER A 74 -8.64 -1.97 7.92
N SER A 75 -8.17 -2.79 8.87
CA SER A 75 -8.43 -2.62 10.30
C SER A 75 -7.71 -1.41 10.93
N ILE A 76 -6.70 -0.82 10.26
CA ILE A 76 -5.98 0.35 10.75
C ILE A 76 -6.88 1.59 10.65
N GLY A 77 -7.16 2.22 11.79
CA GLY A 77 -7.86 3.51 11.82
C GLY A 77 -9.28 3.50 11.24
N ASN A 78 -9.97 2.35 11.23
CA ASN A 78 -11.23 2.14 10.50
C ASN A 78 -11.10 2.45 9.00
N ASP A 79 -10.04 1.94 8.38
CA ASP A 79 -9.70 2.12 6.96
C ASP A 79 -9.27 3.55 6.57
N ALA A 80 -9.03 4.44 7.55
CA ALA A 80 -8.65 5.83 7.30
C ALA A 80 -7.41 5.97 6.38
N CYS A 81 -6.45 5.04 6.49
CA CYS A 81 -5.28 5.06 5.62
C CYS A 81 -5.56 4.60 4.19
N ASN A 82 -6.63 3.84 3.95
CA ASN A 82 -6.97 3.39 2.59
C ASN A 82 -8.18 4.13 1.98
N GLU A 83 -8.76 5.10 2.71
CA GLU A 83 -10.01 5.78 2.33
C GLU A 83 -9.93 6.40 0.93
N ASN A 84 -8.80 7.04 0.60
CA ASN A 84 -8.60 7.72 -0.67
C ASN A 84 -7.83 6.88 -1.70
N MET A 85 -7.01 5.94 -1.22
CA MET A 85 -6.09 5.16 -2.05
C MET A 85 -5.57 3.92 -1.30
N PRO A 86 -5.23 2.82 -1.99
CA PRO A 86 -4.60 1.67 -1.34
C PRO A 86 -3.20 2.06 -0.84
N SER A 87 -2.99 2.12 0.48
CA SER A 87 -1.73 2.60 1.05
C SER A 87 -0.77 1.46 1.35
N GLY A 88 0.42 1.44 0.76
CA GLY A 88 1.45 0.43 1.09
C GLY A 88 2.10 0.68 2.46
N SER A 89 1.97 1.90 2.96
CA SER A 89 2.44 2.33 4.27
C SER A 89 1.50 3.38 4.85
N CYS A 90 1.32 3.37 6.16
CA CYS A 90 0.40 4.21 6.90
C CYS A 90 1.07 4.72 8.17
N GLN A 91 0.92 5.99 8.51
CA GLN A 91 1.42 6.55 9.76
C GLN A 91 0.27 7.07 10.62
N TYR A 92 0.26 6.67 11.87
CA TYR A 92 -0.49 7.32 12.92
C TYR A 92 0.37 8.39 13.58
N ASP A 93 -0.06 9.64 13.50
CA ASP A 93 0.61 10.79 14.12
C ASP A 93 -0.43 11.76 14.69
N SER A 94 -0.24 12.16 15.94
CA SER A 94 -1.02 13.21 16.60
C SER A 94 -2.54 13.00 16.52
N GLY A 95 -3.00 11.75 16.64
CA GLY A 95 -4.42 11.39 16.61
C GLY A 95 -5.00 11.14 15.22
N ASN A 96 -4.20 11.28 14.16
CA ASN A 96 -4.65 11.14 12.78
C ASN A 96 -3.86 10.05 12.05
N TYR A 97 -4.49 9.46 11.04
CA TYR A 97 -3.88 8.50 10.15
C TYR A 97 -3.56 9.17 8.83
N PHE A 98 -2.37 8.90 8.29
CA PHE A 98 -1.90 9.44 7.03
C PHE A 98 -1.39 8.31 6.14
N SER A 99 -1.80 8.30 4.88
CA SER A 99 -1.13 7.50 3.86
C SER A 99 0.31 7.99 3.70
N ASN A 100 1.27 7.09 3.85
CA ASN A 100 2.69 7.35 3.61
C ASN A 100 3.17 6.75 2.28
N GLY A 101 2.26 6.46 1.36
CA GLY A 101 2.57 6.03 0.00
C GLY A 101 1.54 5.05 -0.56
N ASP A 102 1.20 5.25 -1.83
CA ASP A 102 0.31 4.40 -2.61
C ASP A 102 0.97 3.04 -2.91
N ALA A 103 0.31 1.95 -2.54
CA ALA A 103 0.73 0.58 -2.82
C ALA A 103 0.92 0.33 -4.34
N SER A 104 0.11 0.97 -5.19
CA SER A 104 0.20 0.84 -6.64
C SER A 104 1.45 1.50 -7.23
N THR A 105 2.16 2.34 -6.46
CA THR A 105 3.41 2.98 -6.88
C THR A 105 4.66 2.23 -6.43
N ALA A 106 4.49 1.07 -5.80
CA ALA A 106 5.57 0.21 -5.31
C ALA A 106 6.66 0.02 -6.38
N THR A 107 7.87 0.45 -6.06
CA THR A 107 9.04 0.33 -6.95
C THR A 107 10.24 -0.17 -6.18
N PHE A 108 10.97 -1.13 -6.74
CA PHE A 108 12.22 -1.60 -6.16
C PHE A 108 13.34 -0.57 -6.38
N ILE A 109 14.07 -0.26 -5.31
CA ILE A 109 15.21 0.67 -5.29
C ILE A 109 16.47 -0.03 -4.78
N ALA A 110 17.62 0.60 -5.00
CA ALA A 110 18.90 0.07 -4.52
C ALA A 110 18.90 -0.02 -2.99
N PHE A 111 19.44 -1.11 -2.46
CA PHE A 111 19.60 -1.29 -1.02
C PHE A 111 20.60 -0.30 -0.44
N VAL A 112 20.32 0.20 0.76
CA VAL A 112 21.23 1.04 1.53
C VAL A 112 21.78 0.19 2.68
N PRO A 113 23.08 -0.15 2.68
CA PRO A 113 23.70 -0.94 3.74
C PRO A 113 23.60 -0.26 5.11
N ASP A 114 23.38 -1.05 6.15
CA ASP A 114 23.34 -0.60 7.55
C ASP A 114 24.04 -1.61 8.47
N GLY A 115 25.06 -1.15 9.19
CA GLY A 115 25.89 -1.99 10.06
C GLY A 115 26.48 -3.21 9.34
N GLU A 116 26.08 -4.40 9.77
CA GLU A 116 26.50 -5.70 9.24
C GLU A 116 25.63 -6.20 8.07
N TYR A 117 24.53 -5.52 7.76
CA TYR A 117 23.68 -5.83 6.62
C TYR A 117 24.20 -5.15 5.35
N THR A 118 24.90 -5.91 4.51
CA THR A 118 25.52 -5.40 3.28
C THR A 118 24.78 -5.77 1.99
N GLU A 119 23.80 -6.66 2.07
CA GLU A 119 23.05 -7.17 0.92
C GLU A 119 21.54 -7.12 1.20
N GLY A 120 20.76 -6.77 0.17
CA GLY A 120 19.32 -6.63 0.31
C GLY A 120 18.67 -5.94 -0.90
N ILE A 121 17.45 -5.46 -0.71
CA ILE A 121 16.71 -4.66 -1.69
C ILE A 121 15.86 -3.59 -0.98
N GLY A 122 15.66 -2.43 -1.62
CA GLY A 122 14.72 -1.43 -1.13
C GLY A 122 13.39 -1.48 -1.87
N LEU A 123 12.31 -1.09 -1.19
CA LEU A 123 10.97 -0.92 -1.74
C LEU A 123 10.47 0.49 -1.43
N LEU A 124 10.10 1.24 -2.46
CA LEU A 124 9.58 2.61 -2.36
C LEU A 124 8.08 2.64 -2.63
N TYR A 125 7.32 3.25 -1.72
CA TYR A 125 5.97 3.75 -1.96
C TYR A 125 5.99 5.28 -2.02
N SER A 126 5.31 5.83 -3.02
CA SER A 126 5.25 7.27 -3.28
C SER A 126 3.80 7.76 -3.35
N ASN A 127 3.58 9.06 -3.50
CA ASN A 127 2.25 9.66 -3.66
C ASN A 127 1.29 9.43 -2.49
N GLY A 128 1.78 9.37 -1.25
CA GLY A 128 0.91 9.40 -0.07
C GLY A 128 0.28 10.77 0.18
N ASP A 129 -0.27 10.97 1.36
CA ASP A 129 -0.94 12.21 1.75
C ASP A 129 -0.01 13.42 1.66
N ALA A 130 -0.62 14.59 1.44
CA ALA A 130 0.10 15.84 1.36
C ALA A 130 0.80 16.16 2.70
N CYS A 131 2.07 16.56 2.63
CA CYS A 131 2.87 17.00 3.76
C CYS A 131 3.58 18.32 3.39
N ALA A 132 3.01 19.44 3.84
CA ALA A 132 3.45 20.79 3.51
C ALA A 132 3.57 21.03 1.98
N ASN A 133 4.78 20.97 1.42
CA ASN A 133 5.06 21.25 0.00
C ASN A 133 5.37 19.97 -0.81
N SER A 134 5.21 18.78 -0.23
CA SER A 134 5.43 17.50 -0.88
C SER A 134 4.32 16.50 -0.55
N THR A 135 4.41 15.30 -1.10
CA THR A 135 3.63 14.14 -0.67
C THR A 135 4.49 13.25 0.23
N ARG A 136 3.84 12.45 1.07
CA ARG A 136 4.50 11.44 1.90
C ARG A 136 4.94 10.25 1.06
N SER A 137 6.04 9.63 1.46
CA SER A 137 6.61 8.44 0.82
C SER A 137 7.28 7.57 1.88
N THR A 138 7.40 6.27 1.59
CA THR A 138 8.04 5.30 2.48
C THR A 138 9.07 4.51 1.70
N GLU A 139 10.27 4.40 2.25
CA GLU A 139 11.30 3.47 1.78
C GLU A 139 11.48 2.37 2.83
N VAL A 140 11.39 1.11 2.40
CA VAL A 140 11.63 -0.06 3.25
C VAL A 140 12.82 -0.81 2.69
N PHE A 141 13.89 -0.93 3.49
CA PHE A 141 15.07 -1.71 3.11
C PHE A 141 15.01 -3.09 3.75
N VAL A 142 14.96 -4.12 2.92
CA VAL A 142 14.93 -5.53 3.33
C VAL A 142 16.33 -6.10 3.16
N ALA A 143 16.99 -6.35 4.29
CA ALA A 143 18.30 -7.00 4.32
C ALA A 143 18.17 -8.52 4.22
N CYS A 144 19.17 -9.15 3.61
CA CYS A 144 19.40 -10.58 3.76
C CYS A 144 20.04 -10.84 5.13
N ASP A 145 19.41 -11.67 5.94
CA ASP A 145 19.99 -12.19 7.19
C ASP A 145 20.52 -13.61 6.92
N ALA A 146 21.80 -13.86 7.24
CA ALA A 146 22.55 -15.05 6.84
C ALA A 146 22.93 -15.94 8.02
#